data_AF-A0A1S3KBP2-F1
#
_entry.id   AF-A0A1S3KBP2-F1
#
_cell.length_a   1.000
_cell.length_b   1.000
_cell.length_c   1.000
_cell.angle_alpha   90.00
_cell.angle_beta   90.00
_cell.angle_gamma   90.00
#
_symmetry.space_group_name_H-M   'P 1'
#
loop_
_entity.id
_entity.type
_entity.pdbx_description
1 polymer ?
#
loop_
_entity_poly.entity_id
_entity_poly.type
_entity_poly.pdbx_seq_one_letter_code
_entity_poly.pdbx_strand_id
1 'polypeptide(L)'
;MVTRVMLLPLILAALGLQAVDGETVTFLGHISRNKDDYPSFVSCPTGYFGIRCACSNDSDVCDGAYFDSNGGCTAFNTLNKPGIRAQVTCESLGSVINTVSVASTSKGWSNNPVASCPSGSHLIDCNFHYPWIQFETNRIFNINSDAQNGQCSLDRTCAHGGGCRVYAFCIFFA
;
A
#
# COMPACT_ATOMS: atom_id res chain seq x y z
N MET A 1 3.63 27.09 -38.31
CA MET A 1 5.04 26.69 -38.44
C MET A 1 5.63 26.71 -37.04
N VAL A 2 5.58 25.58 -36.33
CA VAL A 2 6.02 25.46 -34.94
C VAL A 2 7.47 25.01 -34.95
N THR A 3 8.37 25.89 -34.52
CA THR A 3 9.81 25.62 -34.37
C THR A 3 10.00 24.59 -33.26
N ARG A 4 10.44 23.39 -33.62
CA ARG A 4 10.90 22.37 -32.67
C ARG A 4 12.27 22.80 -32.15
N VAL A 5 12.36 23.14 -30.87
CA VAL A 5 13.64 23.22 -30.17
C VAL A 5 14.06 21.79 -29.83
N MET A 6 14.99 21.23 -30.60
CA MET A 6 15.70 20.02 -30.20
C MET A 6 16.76 20.41 -29.16
N LEU A 7 16.49 20.15 -27.88
CA LEU A 7 17.54 20.08 -26.87
C LEU A 7 18.26 18.74 -27.02
N LEU A 8 19.52 18.81 -27.44
CA LEU A 8 20.46 17.70 -27.49
C LEU A 8 20.77 17.26 -26.03
N PRO A 9 20.59 15.99 -25.64
CA PRO A 9 20.98 15.55 -24.30
C PRO A 9 22.51 15.46 -24.23
N LEU A 10 23.08 16.23 -23.31
CA LEU A 10 24.48 16.13 -22.90
C LEU A 10 24.68 14.77 -22.24
N ILE A 11 25.48 13.89 -22.85
CA ILE A 11 25.80 12.57 -22.31
C ILE A 11 26.82 12.75 -21.18
N LEU A 12 26.36 12.69 -19.93
CA LEU A 12 27.22 12.46 -18.77
C LEU A 12 27.23 10.95 -18.49
N ALA A 13 28.31 10.29 -18.88
CA ALA A 13 28.59 8.90 -18.51
C ALA A 13 28.99 8.87 -17.02
N ALA A 14 28.04 8.56 -16.14
CA ALA A 14 28.29 8.19 -14.75
C ALA A 14 27.95 6.71 -14.57
N LEU A 15 28.82 6.01 -13.85
CA LEU A 15 28.82 4.57 -13.59
C LEU A 15 27.44 4.05 -13.15
N GLY A 16 26.84 3.19 -13.99
CA GLY A 16 26.33 1.89 -13.57
C GLY A 16 25.35 1.82 -12.40
N LEU A 17 24.36 2.70 -12.33
CA LEU A 17 23.07 2.37 -11.71
C LEU A 17 21.99 2.63 -12.76
N GLN A 18 21.75 1.64 -13.62
CA GLN A 18 20.56 1.65 -14.47
C GLN A 18 19.38 1.47 -13.54
N ALA A 19 18.68 2.56 -13.21
CA ALA A 19 17.31 2.47 -12.79
C ALA A 19 16.56 1.80 -13.95
N VAL A 20 16.27 0.50 -13.78
CA VAL A 20 15.29 -0.18 -14.63
C VAL A 20 13.97 0.48 -14.26
N ASP A 21 13.53 1.44 -15.07
CA ASP A 21 12.23 2.07 -14.92
C ASP A 21 11.19 1.01 -15.27
N GLY A 22 10.82 0.21 -14.27
CA GLY A 22 9.75 -0.77 -14.38
C GLY A 22 8.45 -0.01 -14.66
N GLU A 23 7.81 -0.30 -15.79
CA GLU A 23 6.51 0.29 -16.10
C GLU A 23 5.49 -0.13 -15.03
N THR A 24 5.09 0.82 -14.20
CA THR A 24 4.08 0.59 -13.16
C THR A 24 2.70 0.97 -13.71
N VAL A 25 1.71 0.12 -13.44
CA VAL A 25 0.33 0.33 -13.88
C VAL A 25 -0.60 0.26 -12.69
N THR A 26 -1.53 1.21 -12.60
CA THR A 26 -2.51 1.26 -11.52
C THR A 26 -3.86 0.69 -11.98
N PHE A 27 -4.42 -0.19 -11.15
CA PHE A 27 -5.75 -0.76 -11.33
C PHE A 27 -6.67 -0.33 -10.18
N LEU A 28 -7.95 -0.16 -10.52
CA LEU A 28 -9.00 0.19 -9.56
C LEU A 28 -9.99 -0.96 -9.42
N GLY A 29 -10.44 -1.17 -8.19
CA GLY A 29 -11.54 -2.07 -7.86
C GLY A 29 -12.91 -1.48 -8.21
N HIS A 30 -13.94 -2.28 -7.93
CA HIS A 30 -15.32 -1.80 -7.94
C HIS A 30 -15.54 -0.77 -6.83
N ILE A 31 -16.57 0.08 -6.96
CA ILE A 31 -16.97 0.94 -5.83
C ILE A 31 -17.65 0.06 -4.78
N SER A 32 -17.19 0.13 -3.53
CA SER A 32 -17.83 -0.53 -2.40
C SER A 32 -19.21 0.07 -2.10
N ARG A 33 -20.05 -0.61 -1.31
CA ARG A 33 -21.33 -0.04 -0.90
C ARG A 33 -21.13 1.08 0.12
N ASN A 34 -22.11 1.99 0.23
CA ASN A 34 -22.20 2.97 1.31
C ASN A 34 -22.61 2.28 2.63
N LYS A 35 -21.68 1.55 3.21
CA LYS A 35 -21.78 0.91 4.53
C LYS A 35 -20.41 0.94 5.20
N ASP A 36 -20.40 1.07 6.52
CA ASP A 36 -19.19 0.97 7.35
C ASP A 36 -18.48 -0.35 7.14
N ASP A 37 -17.14 -0.31 7.09
CA ASP A 37 -16.24 -1.44 6.80
C ASP A 37 -16.56 -2.20 5.51
N TYR A 38 -17.34 -1.64 4.56
CA TYR A 38 -17.69 -2.37 3.34
C TYR A 38 -16.48 -2.41 2.39
N PRO A 39 -16.02 -3.62 2.00
CA PRO A 39 -14.77 -3.73 1.27
C PRO A 39 -14.93 -3.44 -0.23
N SER A 40 -13.83 -2.97 -0.82
CA SER A 40 -13.54 -3.06 -2.25
C SER A 40 -12.28 -3.90 -2.42
N PHE A 41 -12.19 -4.62 -3.54
CA PHE A 41 -11.06 -5.49 -3.86
C PHE A 41 -10.52 -5.21 -5.26
N VAL A 42 -9.21 -5.31 -5.43
CA VAL A 42 -8.52 -5.29 -6.72
C VAL A 42 -7.23 -6.09 -6.62
N SER A 43 -6.83 -6.77 -7.69
CA SER A 43 -5.57 -7.51 -7.77
C SER A 43 -4.86 -7.17 -9.07
N CYS A 44 -3.55 -7.34 -9.08
CA CYS A 44 -2.77 -7.27 -10.30
C CYS A 44 -3.14 -8.42 -11.26
N PRO A 45 -3.12 -8.20 -12.58
CA PRO A 45 -3.30 -9.27 -13.54
C PRO A 45 -2.14 -10.26 -13.47
N THR A 46 -2.33 -11.46 -14.04
CA THR A 46 -1.28 -12.48 -14.13
C THR A 46 -0.01 -11.92 -14.78
N GLY A 47 1.15 -12.23 -14.18
CA GLY A 47 2.46 -11.70 -14.63
C GLY A 47 2.85 -10.38 -13.99
N TYR A 48 2.01 -9.84 -13.11
CA TYR A 48 2.28 -8.64 -12.32
C TYR A 48 2.08 -8.92 -10.83
N PHE A 49 2.78 -8.18 -9.98
CA PHE A 49 2.61 -8.19 -8.53
C PHE A 49 2.32 -6.78 -8.03
N GLY A 50 1.62 -6.70 -6.90
CA GLY A 50 1.31 -5.41 -6.28
C GLY A 50 2.52 -4.84 -5.58
N ILE A 51 2.81 -3.56 -5.81
CA ILE A 51 3.85 -2.80 -5.11
C ILE A 51 3.29 -1.69 -4.23
N ARG A 52 2.01 -1.36 -4.41
CA ARG A 52 1.29 -0.40 -3.57
C ARG A 52 -0.17 -0.74 -3.48
N CYS A 53 -0.74 -0.69 -2.27
CA CYS A 53 -2.18 -0.81 -2.03
C CYS A 53 -2.69 0.47 -1.34
N ALA A 54 -3.78 1.04 -1.87
CA ALA A 54 -4.35 2.30 -1.39
C ALA A 54 -5.86 2.36 -1.58
N CYS A 55 -6.48 3.37 -0.96
CA CYS A 55 -7.82 3.83 -1.30
C CYS A 55 -7.74 4.86 -2.43
N SER A 56 -8.66 4.82 -3.39
CA SER A 56 -8.53 5.63 -4.62
C SER A 56 -9.24 6.98 -4.63
N ASN A 57 -10.01 7.36 -3.61
CA ASN A 57 -10.90 8.52 -3.71
C ASN A 57 -10.32 9.77 -3.03
N ASP A 58 -10.44 10.93 -3.69
CA ASP A 58 -9.96 12.26 -3.22
C ASP A 58 -10.62 12.75 -1.91
N SER A 59 -11.51 11.95 -1.32
CA SER A 59 -12.10 12.22 -0.01
C SER A 59 -11.36 11.54 1.15
N ASP A 60 -10.29 10.79 0.86
CA ASP A 60 -9.16 10.27 1.67
C ASP A 60 -9.42 9.69 3.07
N VAL A 61 -10.67 9.61 3.52
CA VAL A 61 -11.05 8.96 4.76
C VAL A 61 -11.76 7.67 4.40
N CYS A 62 -10.94 6.68 4.06
CA CYS A 62 -11.28 5.27 4.15
C CYS A 62 -10.72 4.73 5.48
N ASP A 63 -11.19 3.57 5.94
CA ASP A 63 -10.67 2.94 7.16
C ASP A 63 -9.28 2.33 6.92
N GLY A 64 -8.81 2.38 5.68
CA GLY A 64 -7.50 1.93 5.27
C GLY A 64 -7.59 0.94 4.12
N ALA A 65 -6.41 0.58 3.61
CA ALA A 65 -6.24 -0.42 2.59
C ALA A 65 -4.99 -1.23 2.88
N TYR A 66 -5.01 -2.53 2.57
CA TYR A 66 -3.87 -3.41 2.74
C TYR A 66 -3.87 -4.57 1.75
N PHE A 67 -2.68 -5.13 1.50
CA PHE A 67 -2.52 -6.39 0.79
C PHE A 67 -2.92 -7.59 1.64
N ASP A 68 -3.81 -8.44 1.15
CA ASP A 68 -4.13 -9.73 1.77
C ASP A 68 -3.00 -10.76 1.56
N SER A 69 -3.18 -11.97 2.11
CA SER A 69 -2.18 -13.05 2.01
C SER A 69 -1.94 -13.55 0.60
N ASN A 70 -2.82 -13.23 -0.35
CA ASN A 70 -2.72 -13.62 -1.75
C ASN A 70 -2.21 -12.47 -2.64
N GLY A 71 -1.80 -11.34 -2.04
CA GLY A 71 -1.36 -10.15 -2.77
C GLY A 71 -2.51 -9.32 -3.38
N GLY A 72 -3.76 -9.58 -2.99
CA GLY A 72 -4.91 -8.77 -3.37
C GLY A 72 -4.98 -7.51 -2.51
N CYS A 73 -5.23 -6.35 -3.12
CA CYS A 73 -5.43 -5.10 -2.39
C CYS A 73 -6.90 -4.98 -1.98
N THR A 74 -7.13 -4.86 -0.67
CA THR A 74 -8.45 -4.61 -0.09
C THR A 74 -8.49 -3.24 0.55
N ALA A 75 -9.51 -2.46 0.27
CA ALA A 75 -9.78 -1.17 0.92
C ALA A 75 -11.15 -1.20 1.61
N PHE A 76 -11.31 -0.44 2.70
CA PHE A 76 -12.51 -0.46 3.54
C PHE A 76 -13.18 0.92 3.61
N ASN A 77 -14.49 0.94 3.40
CA ASN A 77 -15.28 2.18 3.40
C ASN A 77 -15.57 2.64 4.82
N THR A 78 -15.24 3.89 5.12
CA THR A 78 -15.59 4.51 6.40
C THR A 78 -17.08 4.76 6.54
N LEU A 79 -17.56 4.69 7.78
CA LEU A 79 -18.93 5.04 8.18
C LEU A 79 -19.47 6.29 7.47
N ASN A 80 -20.67 6.15 6.91
CA ASN A 80 -21.41 7.22 6.22
C ASN A 80 -20.70 7.81 4.98
N LYS A 81 -19.76 7.08 4.36
CA LYS A 81 -19.13 7.47 3.09
C LYS A 81 -19.78 6.79 1.88
N PRO A 82 -19.82 7.46 0.70
CA PRO A 82 -20.52 6.94 -0.49
C PRO A 82 -20.01 5.60 -1.06
N GLY A 83 -18.87 5.10 -0.57
CA GLY A 83 -18.13 3.98 -1.14
C GLY A 83 -16.70 4.41 -1.49
N ILE A 84 -15.79 3.45 -1.46
CA ILE A 84 -14.38 3.60 -1.85
C ILE A 84 -14.07 2.66 -3.00
N ARG A 85 -12.93 2.86 -3.66
CA ARG A 85 -12.32 1.84 -4.51
C ARG A 85 -10.97 1.48 -3.91
N ALA A 86 -10.66 0.18 -3.92
CA ALA A 86 -9.30 -0.28 -3.75
C ALA A 86 -8.48 0.10 -4.98
N GLN A 87 -7.24 0.50 -4.77
CA GLN A 87 -6.28 0.87 -5.79
C GLN A 87 -5.03 0.06 -5.58
N VAL A 88 -4.59 -0.65 -6.62
CA VAL A 88 -3.31 -1.35 -6.61
C VAL A 88 -2.41 -0.81 -7.71
N THR A 89 -1.17 -0.47 -7.35
CA THR A 89 -0.12 -0.23 -8.34
C THR A 89 0.66 -1.52 -8.51
N CYS A 90 0.80 -1.94 -9.75
CA CYS A 90 1.36 -3.21 -10.15
C CYS A 90 2.65 -3.00 -10.92
N GLU A 91 3.59 -3.93 -10.73
CA GLU A 91 4.85 -4.02 -11.47
C GLU A 91 5.00 -5.43 -12.06
N SER A 92 5.72 -5.57 -13.16
CA SER A 92 5.96 -6.87 -13.79
C SER A 92 6.73 -7.81 -12.86
N LEU A 93 6.37 -9.11 -12.83
CA LEU A 93 6.84 -10.08 -11.84
C LEU A 93 8.37 -10.29 -11.76
N GLY A 94 9.14 -9.83 -12.73
CA GLY A 94 10.61 -9.87 -12.73
C GLY A 94 11.19 -11.16 -12.11
N SER A 95 11.91 -10.99 -11.01
CA SER A 95 12.53 -12.07 -10.21
C SER A 95 11.80 -12.37 -8.90
N VAL A 96 10.55 -11.96 -8.74
CA VAL A 96 9.76 -12.19 -7.52
C VAL A 96 9.24 -13.63 -7.49
N ILE A 97 9.58 -14.38 -6.45
CA ILE A 97 9.15 -15.79 -6.29
C ILE A 97 7.96 -15.94 -5.35
N ASN A 98 7.80 -15.02 -4.39
CA ASN A 98 6.73 -15.09 -3.41
C ASN A 98 6.46 -13.72 -2.77
N THR A 99 5.21 -13.50 -2.37
CA THR A 99 4.76 -12.33 -1.60
C THR A 99 4.24 -12.77 -0.24
N VAL A 100 4.38 -11.93 0.79
CA VAL A 100 3.81 -12.16 2.11
C VAL A 100 3.27 -10.86 2.69
N SER A 101 2.09 -10.92 3.32
CA SER A 101 1.53 -9.82 4.09
C SER A 101 1.54 -10.18 5.57
N VAL A 102 2.26 -9.40 6.38
CA VAL A 102 2.39 -9.62 7.82
C VAL A 102 1.66 -8.51 8.56
N ALA A 103 0.61 -8.86 9.30
CA ALA A 103 -0.08 -7.92 10.18
C ALA A 103 0.68 -7.72 11.50
N SER A 104 0.58 -6.52 12.07
CA SER A 104 1.28 -6.12 13.32
C SER A 104 0.95 -6.95 14.56
N THR A 105 -0.16 -7.68 14.58
CA THR A 105 -0.43 -8.68 15.63
C THR A 105 -1.17 -9.88 15.04
N SER A 106 -0.87 -11.09 15.53
CA SER A 106 -1.53 -12.32 15.11
C SER A 106 -2.94 -12.52 15.71
N LYS A 107 -3.33 -11.73 16.71
CA LYS A 107 -4.57 -11.95 17.48
C LYS A 107 -5.42 -10.71 17.79
N GLY A 108 -5.13 -9.51 17.26
CA GLY A 108 -5.94 -8.35 17.65
C GLY A 108 -5.66 -7.03 16.96
N TRP A 109 -6.13 -5.96 17.59
CA TRP A 109 -5.88 -4.56 17.26
C TRP A 109 -4.89 -4.01 18.29
N SER A 110 -4.04 -3.06 17.90
CA SER A 110 -3.07 -2.45 18.82
C SER A 110 -3.11 -0.94 18.68
N ASN A 111 -2.99 -0.22 19.80
CA ASN A 111 -2.87 1.24 19.77
C ASN A 111 -1.52 1.68 19.16
N ASN A 112 -0.48 0.85 19.26
CA ASN A 112 0.85 1.06 18.72
C ASN A 112 1.27 -0.16 17.89
N PRO A 113 0.72 -0.32 16.67
CA PRO A 113 0.98 -1.50 15.87
C PRO A 113 2.37 -1.42 15.20
N VAL A 114 3.11 -2.53 15.23
CA VAL A 114 4.36 -2.70 14.48
C VAL A 114 4.31 -4.02 13.72
N ALA A 115 4.55 -4.01 12.41
CA ALA A 115 4.64 -5.20 11.58
C ALA A 115 6.06 -5.35 11.03
N SER A 116 6.56 -6.58 10.96
CA SER A 116 7.91 -6.87 10.48
C SER A 116 7.87 -7.95 9.40
N CYS A 117 8.60 -7.72 8.33
CA CYS A 117 8.86 -8.71 7.30
C CYS A 117 9.62 -9.92 7.88
N PRO A 118 9.34 -11.14 7.38
CA PRO A 118 10.14 -12.31 7.73
C PRO A 118 11.59 -12.16 7.23
N SER A 119 12.53 -12.80 7.91
CA SER A 119 13.94 -12.82 7.51
C SER A 119 14.10 -13.33 6.08
N GLY A 120 14.96 -12.67 5.30
CA GLY A 120 15.21 -13.00 3.89
C GLY A 120 14.18 -12.44 2.91
N SER A 121 13.23 -11.62 3.37
CA SER A 121 12.32 -10.87 2.49
C SER A 121 12.63 -9.37 2.51
N HIS A 122 12.10 -8.66 1.52
CA HIS A 122 12.23 -7.22 1.36
C HIS A 122 10.86 -6.55 1.53
N LEU A 123 10.82 -5.48 2.33
CA LEU A 123 9.61 -4.66 2.49
C LEU A 123 9.35 -3.86 1.22
N ILE A 124 8.12 -3.92 0.73
CA ILE A 124 7.67 -3.23 -0.48
C ILE A 124 6.64 -2.17 -0.16
N ASP A 125 5.67 -2.49 0.71
CA ASP A 125 4.64 -1.54 1.08
C ASP A 125 4.29 -1.66 2.57
N CYS A 126 3.96 -0.53 3.15
CA CYS A 126 3.41 -0.44 4.49
C CYS A 126 1.96 0.02 4.41
N ASN A 127 1.07 -0.85 4.87
CA ASN A 127 -0.36 -0.60 4.81
C ASN A 127 -0.96 -0.43 6.21
N PHE A 128 -2.15 0.13 6.26
CA PHE A 128 -2.83 0.47 7.50
C PHE A 128 -4.32 0.14 7.39
N HIS A 129 -4.88 -0.31 8.51
CA HIS A 129 -6.32 -0.53 8.65
C HIS A 129 -6.76 -0.15 10.06
N TYR A 130 -7.82 0.64 10.11
CA TYR A 130 -8.41 1.18 11.31
C TYR A 130 -9.92 1.48 11.14
N PRO A 131 -10.79 0.53 11.50
CA PRO A 131 -12.26 0.65 11.42
C PRO A 131 -12.88 1.82 12.20
N TRP A 132 -12.08 2.53 12.99
CA TRP A 132 -12.52 3.59 13.91
C TRP A 132 -11.97 4.97 13.53
N ILE A 133 -11.37 5.12 12.34
CA ILE A 133 -10.76 6.37 11.87
C ILE A 133 -11.73 7.56 11.86
N GLN A 134 -13.03 7.31 11.67
CA GLN A 134 -14.11 8.30 11.73
C GLN A 134 -14.20 9.00 13.08
N PHE A 135 -13.78 8.34 14.16
CA PHE A 135 -13.82 8.88 15.52
C PHE A 135 -12.57 9.70 15.88
N GLU A 136 -11.52 9.64 15.06
CA GLU A 136 -10.30 10.41 15.30
C GLU A 136 -10.50 11.90 15.02
N THR A 137 -9.91 12.71 15.90
CA THR A 137 -9.84 14.17 15.75
C THR A 137 -8.96 14.57 14.57
N ASN A 138 -7.92 13.79 14.28
CA ASN A 138 -7.10 13.89 13.08
C ASN A 138 -7.05 12.52 12.41
N ARG A 139 -7.58 12.46 11.19
CA ARG A 139 -7.72 11.23 10.39
C ARG A 139 -6.53 10.94 9.49
N ILE A 140 -5.50 11.78 9.54
CA ILE A 140 -4.25 11.59 8.84
C ILE A 140 -3.30 10.80 9.74
N PHE A 141 -2.98 9.58 9.32
CA PHE A 141 -2.01 8.71 9.97
C PHE A 141 -0.79 8.56 9.06
N ASN A 142 0.40 8.86 9.59
CA ASN A 142 1.62 8.60 8.84
C ASN A 142 2.14 7.21 9.20
N ILE A 143 2.39 6.41 8.18
CA ILE A 143 2.99 5.10 8.34
C ILE A 143 4.49 5.26 8.16
N ASN A 144 5.24 4.93 9.20
CA ASN A 144 6.69 4.89 9.16
C ASN A 144 7.12 3.56 8.51
N SER A 145 7.79 3.68 7.37
CA SER A 145 8.37 2.55 6.63
C SER A 145 9.88 2.51 6.84
N ASP A 146 10.36 1.47 7.50
CA ASP A 146 11.79 1.17 7.65
C ASP A 146 12.14 -0.01 6.73
N ALA A 147 12.55 0.31 5.50
CA ALA A 147 12.91 -0.70 4.51
C ALA A 147 14.19 -1.47 4.88
N GLN A 148 15.07 -0.91 5.72
CA GLN A 148 16.31 -1.58 6.12
C GLN A 148 16.03 -2.70 7.13
N ASN A 149 15.13 -2.45 8.08
CA ASN A 149 14.71 -3.44 9.06
C ASN A 149 13.47 -4.23 8.63
N GLY A 150 12.88 -3.87 7.49
CA GLY A 150 11.65 -4.46 6.96
C GLY A 150 10.45 -4.23 7.88
N GLN A 151 10.31 -3.04 8.46
CA GLN A 151 9.30 -2.74 9.47
C GLN A 151 8.33 -1.63 9.03
N CYS A 152 7.07 -1.80 9.45
CA CYS A 152 6.02 -0.80 9.35
C CYS A 152 5.53 -0.46 10.74
N SER A 153 5.35 0.83 11.02
CA SER A 153 4.78 1.33 12.28
C SER A 153 4.02 2.63 12.05
N LEU A 154 3.34 3.15 13.08
CA LEU A 154 2.68 4.46 13.02
C LEU A 154 3.48 5.50 13.79
N ASP A 155 3.38 6.75 13.36
CA ASP A 155 3.95 7.91 14.04
C ASP A 155 3.19 8.31 15.32
N ARG A 156 1.97 7.80 15.48
CA ARG A 156 1.10 8.06 16.62
C ARG A 156 0.23 6.86 16.98
N THR A 157 -0.41 6.96 18.15
CA THR A 157 -1.32 5.94 18.65
C THR A 157 -2.70 6.03 17.98
N CYS A 158 -3.37 4.88 17.87
CA CYS A 158 -4.79 4.79 17.56
C CYS A 158 -5.61 4.87 18.85
N ALA A 159 -6.53 5.83 18.93
CA ALA A 159 -7.16 6.21 20.20
C ALA A 159 -8.48 5.49 20.50
N HIS A 160 -9.09 4.85 19.51
CA HIS A 160 -10.45 4.29 19.59
C HIS A 160 -10.49 2.79 19.27
N GLY A 161 -11.57 2.15 19.73
CA GLY A 161 -11.98 0.82 19.28
C GLY A 161 -10.99 -0.33 19.49
N GLY A 162 -10.10 -0.21 20.47
CA GLY A 162 -9.10 -1.23 20.79
C GLY A 162 -7.85 -1.20 19.91
N GLY A 163 -7.75 -0.21 19.02
CA GLY A 163 -6.55 0.07 18.23
C GLY A 163 -6.73 -0.17 16.73
N CYS A 164 -5.60 -0.23 16.05
CA CYS A 164 -5.50 -0.34 14.60
C CYS A 164 -4.48 -1.44 14.22
N ARG A 165 -4.27 -1.61 12.92
CA ARG A 165 -3.29 -2.54 12.37
C ARG A 165 -2.44 -1.86 11.32
N VAL A 166 -1.15 -2.19 11.33
CA VAL A 166 -0.29 -2.00 10.16
C VAL A 166 0.08 -3.34 9.57
N TYR A 167 0.38 -3.34 8.29
CA TYR A 167 0.79 -4.52 7.54
C TYR A 167 2.11 -4.22 6.84
N ALA A 168 3.05 -5.15 6.95
CA ALA A 168 4.25 -5.18 6.16
C ALA A 168 4.01 -6.12 4.98
N PHE A 169 3.96 -5.57 3.77
CA PHE A 169 3.90 -6.36 2.55
C PHE A 169 5.30 -6.54 1.99
N CYS A 170 5.73 -7.78 1.88
CA CYS A 170 7.11 -8.14 1.63
C CYS A 170 7.21 -9.15 0.48
N ILE A 171 8.35 -9.15 -0.20
CA ILE A 171 8.63 -10.09 -1.29
C ILE A 171 9.92 -10.87 -1.04
N PHE A 172 9.96 -12.06 -1.60
CA PHE A 172 11.17 -12.86 -1.74
C PHE A 172 11.59 -12.85 -3.20
N PHE A 173 12.90 -12.67 -3.44
CA PHE A 173 13.48 -12.82 -4.77
C PHE A 173 14.04 -14.23 -4.97
N ALA A 174 14.08 -14.66 -6.22
CA ALA A 174 14.75 -15.89 -6.66
C ALA A 174 16.26 -15.84 -6.40
#